data_AF-A0A3B6FZC0-F1
#
_entry.id   AF-A0A3B6FZC0-F1
#
_cell.length_a   1.000
_cell.length_b   1.000
_cell.length_c   1.000
_cell.angle_alpha   90.00
_cell.angle_beta   90.00
_cell.angle_gamma   90.00
#
_symmetry.space_group_name_H-M   'P 1'
#
loop_
_entity.id
_entity.type
_entity.pdbx_description
1 polymer ?
#
loop_
_entity_poly.entity_id
_entity_poly.type
_entity_poly.pdbx_seq_one_letter_code
_entity_poly.pdbx_strand_id
1 'polypeptide(L)'
;METDCLEMVQLWHSRRFSRSIVAPLLLEIDALALSFLYFEIQHVIRSANLPAHLCAKHASTIGVTDRWMDSPPGFLMTSVMADRVGAVAVK
;
A
#
# COMPACT_ATOMS: atom_id res chain seq x y z
N MET A 1 6.87 -4.17 2.21
CA MET A 1 5.63 -3.45 1.87
C MET A 1 6.02 -2.04 1.46
N GLU A 2 5.49 -1.54 0.36
CA GLU A 2 5.76 -0.18 -0.14
C GLU A 2 4.58 0.74 0.14
N THR A 3 4.84 2.01 0.42
CA THR A 3 3.83 3.05 0.61
C THR A 3 4.40 4.43 0.26
N ASP A 4 3.56 5.35 -0.22
CA ASP A 4 3.93 6.75 -0.45
C ASP A 4 3.69 7.66 0.76
N CYS A 5 3.26 7.08 1.89
CA CYS A 5 3.07 7.81 3.14
C CYS A 5 4.36 7.82 3.97
N LEU A 6 5.19 8.86 3.79
CA LEU A 6 6.45 9.01 4.52
C LEU A 6 6.26 9.04 6.04
N GLU A 7 5.21 9.72 6.53
CA GLU A 7 4.91 9.81 7.96
C GLU A 7 4.65 8.44 8.58
N MET A 8 3.90 7.58 7.89
CA MET A 8 3.64 6.20 8.33
C MET A 8 4.94 5.38 8.43
N VAL A 9 5.83 5.52 7.43
CA VAL A 9 7.14 4.84 7.42
C VAL A 9 8.02 5.30 8.59
N GLN A 10 8.05 6.61 8.87
CA GLN A 10 8.78 7.17 10.00
C GLN A 10 8.22 6.69 11.35
N LEU A 11 6.89 6.66 11.49
CA LEU A 11 6.23 6.12 12.69
C LEU A 11 6.57 4.64 12.88
N TRP A 12 6.52 3.84 11.82
CA TRP A 12 6.87 2.42 11.85
C TRP A 12 8.32 2.19 12.29
N HIS A 13 9.29 2.85 11.65
CA HIS A 13 10.71 2.67 11.97
C HIS A 13 11.07 3.18 13.37
N SER A 14 10.45 4.28 13.82
CA SER A 14 10.70 4.80 15.16
C SER A 14 10.20 3.86 16.27
N ARG A 15 9.31 2.92 15.94
CA ARG A 15 8.58 2.06 16.89
C ARG A 15 7.87 2.84 18.00
N ARG A 16 7.56 4.13 17.76
CA ARG A 16 6.95 5.06 18.71
C ARG A 16 5.55 5.47 18.28
N PHE A 17 4.68 4.49 18.02
CA PHE A 17 3.30 4.76 17.60
C PHE A 17 2.33 4.99 18.75
N SER A 18 2.69 4.78 20.02
CA SER A 18 1.78 4.86 21.19
C SER A 18 1.06 6.21 21.39
N ARG A 19 1.56 7.30 20.80
CA ARG A 19 0.95 8.64 20.88
C ARG A 19 0.28 9.09 19.58
N SER A 20 0.25 8.23 18.56
CA SER A 20 -0.38 8.54 17.28
C SER A 20 -1.86 8.20 17.29
N ILE A 21 -2.68 8.98 16.56
CA ILE A 21 -4.09 8.62 16.30
C ILE A 21 -4.21 7.26 15.61
N VAL A 22 -3.20 6.90 14.79
CA VAL A 22 -3.17 5.62 14.06
C VAL A 22 -2.48 4.50 14.85
N ALA A 23 -2.21 4.67 16.15
CA ALA A 23 -1.53 3.66 16.97
C ALA A 23 -2.18 2.27 16.92
N PRO A 24 -3.52 2.12 16.99
CA PRO A 24 -4.14 0.80 16.96
C PRO A 24 -3.85 0.06 15.64
N LEU A 25 -3.92 0.77 14.50
CA LEU A 25 -3.62 0.20 13.19
C LEU A 25 -2.16 -0.25 13.08
N LEU A 26 -1.22 0.56 13.59
CA LEU A 26 0.20 0.21 13.55
C LEU A 26 0.54 -0.99 14.45
N LEU A 27 -0.15 -1.14 15.58
CA LEU A 27 -0.04 -2.32 16.44
C LEU A 27 -0.58 -3.58 15.77
N GLU A 28 -1.71 -3.48 15.06
CA GLU A 28 -2.24 -4.59 14.27
C GLU A 28 -1.28 -5.01 13.15
N ILE A 29 -0.71 -4.04 12.43
CA ILE A 29 0.31 -4.32 11.41
C ILE A 29 1.53 -4.99 12.04
N ASP A 30 1.99 -4.55 13.21
CA ASP A 30 3.11 -5.18 13.93
C ASP A 30 2.81 -6.61 14.34
N ALA A 31 1.62 -6.87 14.86
CA ALA A 31 1.18 -8.23 15.18
C ALA A 31 1.13 -9.14 13.94
N LEU A 32 0.62 -8.64 12.81
CA LEU A 32 0.59 -9.37 11.55
C LEU A 32 1.99 -9.56 10.95
N ALA A 33 2.89 -8.58 11.11
CA ALA A 33 4.26 -8.64 10.62
C ALA A 33 5.06 -9.79 11.25
N LEU A 34 4.73 -10.19 12.48
CA LEU A 34 5.33 -11.35 13.16
C LEU A 34 5.04 -12.69 12.45
N SER A 35 4.07 -12.75 11.53
CA SER A 35 3.82 -13.93 10.70
C SER A 35 4.86 -14.13 9.58
N PHE A 36 5.72 -13.13 9.33
CA PHE A 36 6.78 -13.19 8.34
C PHE A 36 8.14 -13.36 9.02
N LEU A 37 9.06 -14.11 8.38
CA LEU A 37 10.45 -14.21 8.83
C LEU A 37 11.17 -12.85 8.85
N TYR A 38 10.80 -11.98 7.91
CA TYR A 38 11.29 -10.62 7.80
C TYR A 38 10.19 -9.76 7.19
N PHE A 39 9.96 -8.58 7.77
CA PHE A 39 8.98 -7.62 7.29
C PHE A 39 9.51 -6.20 7.42
N GLU A 40 9.45 -5.45 6.33
CA GLU A 40 9.86 -4.06 6.26
C GLU A 40 8.80 -3.23 5.52
N ILE A 41 8.62 -1.98 5.97
CA ILE A 41 7.81 -0.98 5.28
C ILE A 41 8.77 0.07 4.71
N GLN A 42 8.71 0.31 3.40
CA GLN A 42 9.57 1.24 2.69
C GLN A 42 8.76 2.35 2.04
N HIS A 43 9.34 3.55 2.02
CA HIS A 43 8.74 4.70 1.34
C HIS A 43 9.06 4.67 -0.15
N VAL A 44 8.04 4.88 -0.99
CA VAL A 44 8.18 5.05 -2.45
C VAL A 44 7.56 6.37 -2.91
N ILE A 45 7.96 6.86 -4.07
CA ILE A 45 7.32 8.05 -4.66
C ILE A 45 5.87 7.73 -5.07
N ARG A 46 4.99 8.74 -5.05
CA ARG A 46 3.55 8.57 -5.35
C ARG A 46 3.27 7.87 -6.68
N SER A 47 4.07 8.13 -7.71
CA SER A 47 3.89 7.51 -9.02
C SER A 47 4.13 6.00 -9.00
N ALA A 48 5.02 5.50 -8.15
CA ALA A 48 5.24 4.07 -7.95
C ALA A 48 4.09 3.42 -7.16
N ASN A 49 3.44 4.16 -6.27
CA ASN A 49 2.28 3.69 -5.50
C ASN A 49 0.92 3.87 -6.25
N LEU A 50 0.95 4.13 -7.57
CA LEU A 50 -0.25 4.42 -8.36
C LEU A 50 -1.33 3.31 -8.30
N PRO A 51 -0.98 2.01 -8.41
CA PRO A 51 -1.99 0.95 -8.31
C PRO A 51 -2.75 0.97 -6.98
N ALA A 52 -2.04 1.15 -5.85
CA ALA A 52 -2.66 1.25 -4.53
C ALA A 52 -3.55 2.49 -4.41
N HIS A 53 -3.11 3.64 -4.94
CA HIS A 53 -3.91 4.86 -4.99
C HIS A 53 -5.23 4.65 -5.75
N LEU A 54 -5.19 4.01 -6.92
CA LEU A 54 -6.40 3.75 -7.70
C LEU A 54 -7.37 2.80 -6.97
N CYS A 55 -6.87 1.78 -6.29
CA CYS A 55 -7.69 0.91 -5.44
C CYS A 55 -8.38 1.68 -4.31
N ALA A 56 -7.63 2.51 -3.57
CA ALA A 56 -8.18 3.32 -2.49
C ALA A 56 -9.23 4.33 -3.00
N LYS A 57 -8.96 4.97 -4.15
CA LYS A 57 -9.90 5.88 -4.81
C LYS A 57 -11.19 5.15 -5.20
N HIS A 58 -11.08 3.98 -5.84
CA HIS A 58 -12.24 3.20 -6.25
C HIS A 58 -13.09 2.79 -5.03
N ALA A 59 -12.47 2.20 -4.01
CA ALA A 59 -13.14 1.81 -2.77
C ALA A 59 -13.86 2.99 -2.10
N SER A 60 -13.26 4.19 -2.13
CA SER A 60 -13.87 5.40 -1.57
C SER A 60 -15.07 5.92 -2.36
N THR A 61 -15.24 5.50 -3.63
CA THR A 61 -16.32 5.97 -4.51
C THR A 61 -17.55 5.06 -4.54
N ILE A 62 -17.37 3.77 -4.29
CA ILE A 62 -18.44 2.78 -4.48
C ILE A 62 -19.47 2.75 -3.35
N GLY A 63 -19.15 3.29 -2.17
CA GLY A 63 -20.08 3.38 -1.02
C GLY A 63 -20.55 2.03 -0.44
N VAL A 64 -20.08 0.92 -1.01
CA VAL A 64 -20.41 -0.47 -0.65
C VAL A 64 -19.13 -1.29 -0.57
N THR A 65 -19.22 -2.49 0.00
CA THR A 65 -18.15 -3.47 -0.12
C THR A 65 -18.26 -4.17 -1.47
N ASP A 66 -17.19 -4.14 -2.26
CA ASP A 66 -17.09 -4.84 -3.53
C ASP A 66 -15.98 -5.91 -3.48
N ARG A 67 -16.15 -6.97 -4.27
CA ARG A 67 -15.20 -8.09 -4.38
C ARG A 67 -15.06 -8.50 -5.84
N TRP A 68 -13.82 -8.62 -6.30
CA TRP A 68 -13.51 -9.05 -7.65
C TRP A 68 -13.43 -10.57 -7.70
N MET A 69 -14.42 -11.22 -8.31
CA MET A 69 -14.52 -12.69 -8.35
C MET A 69 -13.81 -13.29 -9.58
N ASP A 70 -14.05 -12.74 -10.77
CA ASP A 70 -13.56 -13.34 -12.02
C ASP A 70 -12.27 -12.67 -12.53
N SER A 71 -12.25 -11.33 -12.53
CA SER A 71 -11.10 -10.57 -12.98
C SER A 71 -10.97 -9.27 -12.19
N PRO A 72 -9.74 -8.80 -11.94
CA PRO A 72 -9.54 -7.49 -11.33
C PRO A 72 -9.97 -6.37 -12.30
N PRO A 73 -10.34 -5.19 -11.80
CA PRO A 73 -10.78 -4.07 -12.62
C PRO A 73 -9.74 -3.65 -13.65
N GLY A 74 -10.21 -3.22 -14.82
CA GLY A 74 -9.34 -2.77 -15.91
C GLY A 74 -8.38 -1.64 -15.51
N PHE A 75 -8.80 -0.75 -14.60
CA PHE A 75 -7.93 0.33 -14.10
C PHE A 75 -6.69 -0.22 -13.37
N LEU A 76 -6.86 -1.32 -12.63
CA LEU A 76 -5.78 -1.92 -11.84
C LEU A 76 -4.83 -2.66 -12.78
N MET A 77 -5.36 -3.47 -13.71
CA MET A 77 -4.53 -4.15 -14.71
C MET A 77 -3.71 -3.15 -15.54
N THR A 78 -4.34 -2.06 -15.99
CA THR A 78 -3.66 -1.03 -16.80
C THR A 78 -2.52 -0.37 -16.02
N SER A 79 -2.74 -0.01 -14.75
CA SER A 79 -1.69 0.62 -13.93
C SER A 79 -0.53 -0.32 -13.62
N VAL A 80 -0.82 -1.58 -13.30
CA VAL A 80 0.22 -2.60 -13.04
C VAL A 80 1.02 -2.92 -14.31
N MET A 81 0.37 -2.99 -15.47
CA MET A 81 1.08 -3.21 -16.74
C MET A 81 1.99 -2.04 -17.11
N ALA A 82 1.53 -0.79 -16.90
CA ALA A 82 2.34 0.39 -17.14
C ALA A 82 3.60 0.45 -16.24
N ASP A 83 3.46 0.04 -14.98
CA ASP A 83 4.58 -0.04 -14.03
C ASP A 83 5.65 -1.04 -14.50
N ARG A 84 5.24 -2.23 -14.96
CA ARG A 84 6.14 -3.23 -15.55
C ARG A 84 6.90 -2.71 -16.77
N VAL A 85 6.24 -1.95 -17.64
CA VAL A 85 6.87 -1.38 -18.84
C VAL A 85 7.88 -0.30 -18.46
N GLY A 86 7.58 0.53 -17.46
CA GLY A 86 8.51 1.51 -16.90
C GLY A 86 9.78 0.87 -16.33
N ALA A 87 9.65 -0.28 -15.65
CA ALA A 87 10.80 -1.02 -15.11
C ALA A 87 11.75 -1.59 -16.18
N VAL A 88 11.27 -1.83 -17.41
CA VAL A 88 12.10 -2.32 -18.53
C VAL A 88 12.86 -1.17 -19.22
N ALA A 89 12.34 0.06 -19.17
CA ALA A 89 12.92 1.22 -19.84
C ALA A 89 14.07 1.90 -19.06
N VAL A 90 14.38 1.45 -17.84
CA VAL A 90 15.41 2.04 -16.95
C VAL A 90 16.62 1.10 -16.77
N LYS A 91 16.87 0.20 -17.73
CA LYS A 91 18.13 -0.56 -17.82
C LYS A 91 18.99 -0.05 -18.97
#